data_AF-A0A2B4R4R3-F1
#
_entry.id   AF-A0A2B4R4R3-F1
#
_cell.length_a   1.000
_cell.length_b   1.000
_cell.length_c   1.000
_cell.angle_alpha   90.00
_cell.angle_beta   90.00
_cell.angle_gamma   90.00
#
_symmetry.space_group_name_H-M   'P 1'
#
loop_
_entity.id
_entity.type
_entity.pdbx_description
1 polymer ?
#
loop_
_entity_poly.entity_id
_entity_poly.type
_entity_poly.pdbx_seq_one_letter_code
_entity_poly.pdbx_strand_id
1 'polypeptide(L)'
;MPLVHAVQQVDGFGHQLALIDSPEILSIAAIDNVWKRVAKAVVSGKLGFAAKVNAHDPEDNTHVICVYTEDFTNEEHVRKVEESLRKEGVKGRMTDKPDIYTTLGIYRDNPWRLRPTVYSSHH
;
A
#
# COMPACT_ATOMS: atom_id res chain seq x y z
N MET A 1 23.91 -15.88 -6.40
CA MET A 1 22.62 -15.16 -6.26
C MET A 1 22.47 -14.80 -4.80
N PRO A 2 22.68 -13.54 -4.38
CA PRO A 2 22.43 -13.18 -3.00
C PRO A 2 20.96 -12.82 -2.83
N LEU A 3 20.30 -13.59 -1.97
CA LEU A 3 19.12 -13.18 -1.22
C LEU A 3 19.48 -11.89 -0.47
N VAL A 4 18.82 -10.77 -0.75
CA VAL A 4 18.89 -9.57 0.09
C VAL A 4 17.49 -9.09 0.41
N HIS A 5 17.18 -9.20 1.71
CA HIS A 5 16.13 -8.49 2.44
C HIS A 5 14.68 -8.71 2.00
N ALA A 6 14.18 -9.91 2.35
CA ALA A 6 12.80 -10.01 2.82
C ALA A 6 12.61 -9.00 3.98
N VAL A 7 11.72 -8.03 3.80
CA VAL A 7 11.18 -7.25 4.92
C VAL A 7 10.44 -8.23 5.81
N GLN A 8 11.13 -8.72 6.84
CA GLN A 8 10.51 -9.30 8.02
C GLN A 8 9.79 -8.16 8.74
N GLN A 9 8.48 -8.05 8.52
CA GLN A 9 7.60 -7.55 9.55
C GLN A 9 6.40 -8.49 9.62
N VAL A 10 6.46 -9.37 10.61
CA VAL A 10 5.37 -10.25 11.01
C VAL A 10 4.41 -9.36 11.80
N ASP A 11 3.58 -8.60 11.10
CA ASP A 11 2.53 -7.79 11.72
C ASP A 11 1.17 -8.41 11.35
N GLY A 12 0.32 -8.56 12.37
CA GLY A 12 -0.81 -9.50 12.41
C GLY A 12 -1.91 -9.30 11.36
N PHE A 13 -2.87 -10.23 11.38
CA PHE A 13 -4.10 -10.45 10.59
C PHE A 13 -4.88 -9.20 10.11
N GLY A 14 -4.21 -8.26 9.45
CA GLY A 14 -4.70 -6.97 9.05
C GLY A 14 -4.74 -6.87 7.54
N HIS A 15 -5.88 -6.49 6.96
CA HIS A 15 -6.00 -6.48 5.51
C HIS A 15 -5.34 -5.23 4.91
N GLN A 16 -4.54 -5.39 3.85
CA GLN A 16 -3.78 -4.31 3.22
C GLN A 16 -4.60 -3.60 2.12
N LEU A 17 -4.82 -2.31 2.30
CA LEU A 17 -5.31 -1.39 1.29
C LEU A 17 -4.21 -0.40 0.84
N ALA A 18 -4.14 -0.21 -0.47
CA ALA A 18 -3.27 0.70 -1.20
C ALA A 18 -1.80 0.25 -1.21
N LEU A 19 -1.40 -0.43 -2.28
CA LEU A 19 -0.09 -0.19 -2.87
C LEU A 19 -0.22 1.15 -3.62
N ILE A 20 0.37 2.22 -3.07
CA ILE A 20 0.63 3.44 -3.83
C ILE A 20 1.82 3.12 -4.73
N ASP A 21 1.53 2.69 -5.95
CA ASP A 21 2.51 2.56 -7.01
C ASP A 21 2.39 3.88 -7.79
N SER A 22 3.12 4.89 -7.34
CA SER A 22 3.28 6.14 -8.07
C SER A 22 4.55 6.01 -8.91
N PRO A 23 4.46 5.52 -10.16
CA PRO A 23 5.62 5.50 -11.08
C PRO A 23 6.06 6.91 -11.48
N GLU A 24 5.24 7.94 -11.20
CA GLU A 24 5.67 9.33 -11.26
C GLU A 24 6.50 9.63 -10.02
N ILE A 25 7.82 9.51 -10.20
CA ILE A 25 8.93 9.81 -9.29
C ILE A 25 8.58 11.00 -8.40
N LEU A 26 7.99 10.73 -7.24
CA LEU A 26 7.94 11.71 -6.17
C LEU A 26 9.37 11.81 -5.65
N SER A 27 9.93 13.02 -5.60
CA SER A 27 11.21 13.23 -4.93
C SER A 27 11.14 12.72 -3.48
N ILE A 28 12.29 12.37 -2.89
CA ILE A 28 12.37 11.93 -1.49
C ILE A 28 11.64 12.91 -0.54
N ALA A 29 11.77 14.22 -0.79
CA ALA A 29 11.06 15.24 -0.02
C ALA A 29 9.53 15.22 -0.23
N ALA A 30 9.06 14.88 -1.44
CA ALA A 30 7.65 14.78 -1.73
C ALA A 30 7.03 13.54 -1.07
N ILE A 31 7.71 12.39 -1.10
CA ILE A 31 7.24 11.18 -0.41
C ILE A 31 7.22 11.37 1.10
N ASP A 32 8.24 12.03 1.70
CA ASP A 32 8.24 12.34 3.14
C ASP A 32 7.03 13.17 3.56
N ASN A 33 6.62 14.13 2.73
CA ASN A 33 5.46 14.97 3.01
C ASN A 33 4.15 14.18 2.88
N VAL A 34 4.03 13.30 1.89
CA VAL A 34 2.88 12.38 1.76
C VAL A 34 2.82 11.45 2.96
N TRP A 35 3.95 10.82 3.33
CA TRP A 35 4.04 9.90 4.46
C TRP A 35 3.64 10.57 5.78
N LYS A 36 4.14 11.79 6.05
CA LYS A 36 3.75 12.56 7.25
C LYS A 36 2.23 12.79 7.33
N ARG A 37 1.56 13.02 6.20
CA ARG A 37 0.11 13.21 6.14
C ARG A 37 -0.64 11.90 6.36
N VAL A 38 -0.23 10.83 5.69
CA VAL A 38 -0.79 9.48 5.87
C VAL A 38 -0.66 9.02 7.32
N ALA A 39 0.52 9.14 7.92
CA ALA A 39 0.76 8.74 9.31
C ALA A 39 -0.14 9.53 10.29
N LYS A 40 -0.31 10.83 10.10
CA LYS A 40 -1.24 11.66 10.90
C LYS A 40 -2.70 11.22 10.71
N ALA A 41 -3.09 10.89 9.49
CA ALA A 41 -4.44 10.45 9.20
C ALA A 41 -4.76 9.07 9.81
N VAL A 42 -3.78 8.15 9.86
CA VAL A 42 -3.88 6.87 10.60
C VAL A 42 -4.02 7.13 12.11
N VAL A 43 -3.12 7.91 12.71
CA VAL A 43 -3.17 8.20 14.16
C VAL A 43 -4.46 8.92 14.58
N SER A 44 -5.05 9.72 13.69
CA SER A 44 -6.34 10.38 13.94
C SER A 44 -7.58 9.54 13.63
N GLY A 45 -7.40 8.27 13.24
CA GLY A 45 -8.50 7.35 12.92
C GLY A 45 -9.27 7.69 11.63
N LYS A 46 -8.69 8.52 10.75
CA LYS A 46 -9.28 8.92 9.46
C LYS A 46 -8.99 7.94 8.32
N LEU A 47 -7.94 7.13 8.49
CA LEU A 47 -7.57 6.04 7.61
C LEU A 47 -7.68 4.72 8.39
N GLY A 48 -7.14 3.65 7.82
CA GLY A 48 -7.01 2.37 8.49
C GLY A 48 -6.17 2.42 9.78
N PHE A 49 -6.01 1.27 10.44
CA PHE A 49 -5.42 1.17 11.77
C PHE A 49 -3.88 1.18 11.78
N ALA A 50 -3.24 0.94 10.63
CA ALA A 50 -1.79 0.99 10.48
C ALA A 50 -1.39 1.43 9.07
N ALA A 51 -0.15 1.90 8.93
CA ALA A 51 0.46 2.14 7.64
C ALA A 51 1.97 1.87 7.69
N LYS A 52 2.57 1.57 6.54
CA LYS A 52 4.02 1.43 6.35
C LYS A 52 4.46 2.08 5.05
N VAL A 53 5.73 2.42 4.97
CA VAL A 53 6.39 2.90 3.74
C VAL A 53 7.70 2.14 3.58
N ASN A 54 8.08 1.77 2.36
CA ASN A 54 9.39 1.18 2.12
C ASN A 54 10.50 2.24 2.28
N ALA A 55 11.67 1.80 2.72
CA ALA A 55 12.86 2.64 2.73
C ALA A 55 13.27 2.99 1.29
N HIS A 56 14.01 4.10 1.13
CA HIS A 56 14.60 4.46 -0.15
C HIS A 56 15.60 3.38 -0.60
N ASP A 57 15.45 2.95 -1.84
CA ASP A 57 16.40 2.07 -2.54
C ASP A 57 17.15 2.88 -3.60
N PRO A 58 18.50 2.93 -3.56
CA PRO A 58 19.29 3.64 -4.58
C PRO A 58 19.15 3.06 -5.99
N GLU A 59 18.80 1.77 -6.12
CA GLU A 59 18.59 1.09 -7.41
C GLU A 59 17.14 1.17 -7.89
N ASP A 60 16.20 1.42 -6.97
CA ASP A 60 14.77 1.57 -7.25
C ASP A 60 14.19 2.83 -6.59
N ASN A 61 13.95 3.85 -7.40
CA ASN A 61 13.33 5.09 -6.94
C ASN A 61 11.82 4.96 -6.66
N THR A 62 11.27 3.75 -6.64
CA THR A 62 9.87 3.48 -6.33
C THR A 62 9.64 3.50 -4.82
N HIS A 63 8.67 4.32 -4.42
CA HIS A 63 8.16 4.33 -3.05
C HIS A 63 6.75 3.75 -3.00
N VAL A 64 6.56 2.82 -2.06
CA VAL A 64 5.30 2.15 -1.79
C VAL A 64 4.90 2.49 -0.37
N ILE A 65 3.74 3.14 -0.25
CA ILE A 65 3.02 3.28 1.02
C ILE A 65 1.91 2.24 1.04
N CYS A 66 1.78 1.52 2.15
CA CYS A 66 0.68 0.61 2.45
C CYS A 66 -0.14 1.12 3.63
N VAL A 67 -1.47 1.02 3.55
CA VAL A 67 -2.40 1.28 4.66
C VAL A 67 -3.14 -0.01 4.98
N TYR A 68 -3.47 -0.25 6.24
CA TYR A 68 -4.15 -1.48 6.65
C TYR A 68 -5.56 -1.19 7.16
N THR A 69 -6.56 -1.86 6.59
CA THR A 69 -7.98 -1.77 6.94
C THR A 69 -8.49 -3.08 7.54
N GLU A 70 -9.59 -3.02 8.30
CA GLU A 70 -10.14 -4.18 9.00
C GLU A 70 -10.92 -5.14 8.11
N ASP A 71 -11.49 -4.66 7.01
CA ASP A 71 -12.33 -5.45 6.12
C ASP A 71 -12.16 -4.98 4.67
N PHE A 72 -11.48 -5.81 3.88
CA PHE A 72 -11.29 -5.58 2.44
C PHE A 72 -12.49 -6.01 1.61
N THR A 73 -13.43 -6.79 2.16
CA THR A 73 -14.63 -7.22 1.44
C THR A 73 -15.69 -6.12 1.40
N ASN A 74 -15.56 -5.12 2.28
CA ASN A 74 -16.40 -3.93 2.31
C ASN A 74 -15.88 -2.87 1.32
N GLU A 75 -16.40 -2.92 0.09
CA GLU A 75 -16.04 -1.99 -0.99
C GLU A 75 -16.27 -0.52 -0.62
N GLU A 76 -17.34 -0.19 0.12
CA GLU A 76 -17.61 1.19 0.52
C GLU A 76 -16.54 1.72 1.47
N HIS A 77 -16.06 0.88 2.40
CA HIS A 77 -14.98 1.23 3.31
C HIS A 77 -13.66 1.42 2.54
N VAL A 78 -13.34 0.50 1.62
CA VAL A 78 -12.16 0.59 0.76
C VAL A 78 -12.18 1.89 -0.05
N ARG A 79 -13.32 2.25 -0.63
CA ARG A 79 -13.51 3.50 -1.38
C ARG A 79 -13.31 4.74 -0.51
N LYS A 80 -13.85 4.75 0.72
CA LYS A 80 -13.67 5.88 1.66
C LYS A 80 -12.21 6.09 2.05
N VAL A 81 -11.47 5.01 2.28
CA VAL A 81 -10.04 5.10 2.59
C VAL A 81 -9.25 5.58 1.38
N GLU A 82 -9.57 5.12 0.18
CA GLU A 82 -8.99 5.62 -1.07
C GLU A 82 -9.22 7.12 -1.24
N GLU A 83 -10.46 7.59 -1.07
CA GLU A 83 -10.80 9.02 -1.14
C GLU A 83 -10.03 9.85 -0.10
N SER A 84 -9.89 9.33 1.11
CA SER A 84 -9.09 9.97 2.16
C SER A 84 -7.62 10.05 1.77
N LEU A 85 -7.04 8.99 1.19
CA LEU A 85 -5.67 9.01 0.67
C LEU A 85 -5.50 10.06 -0.45
N ARG A 86 -6.47 10.16 -1.37
CA ARG A 86 -6.48 11.21 -2.41
C ARG A 86 -6.47 12.61 -1.81
N LYS A 87 -7.27 12.86 -0.77
CA LYS A 87 -7.31 14.15 -0.04
C LYS A 87 -5.98 14.47 0.64
N GLU A 88 -5.24 13.46 1.08
CA GLU A 88 -3.88 13.62 1.62
C GLU A 88 -2.80 13.75 0.51
N GLY A 89 -3.20 13.88 -0.75
CA GLY A 89 -2.32 14.16 -1.87
C GLY A 89 -1.62 12.93 -2.45
N VAL A 90 -2.11 11.73 -2.14
CA VAL A 90 -1.71 10.51 -2.84
C VAL A 90 -2.28 10.54 -4.25
N LYS A 91 -1.42 10.40 -5.25
CA LYS A 91 -1.78 10.42 -6.67
C LYS A 91 -1.39 9.09 -7.33
N GLY A 92 -1.82 8.88 -8.57
CA GLY A 92 -1.43 7.71 -9.34
C GLY A 92 -2.24 6.46 -9.01
N ARG A 93 -1.69 5.29 -9.34
CA ARG A 93 -2.40 4.03 -9.24
C ARG A 93 -2.41 3.54 -7.78
N MET A 94 -3.59 3.20 -7.29
CA MET A 94 -3.75 2.48 -6.02
C MET A 94 -4.31 1.09 -6.28
N THR A 95 -3.78 0.09 -5.58
CA THR A 95 -4.32 -1.28 -5.64
C THR A 95 -4.54 -1.85 -4.25
N ASP A 96 -5.60 -2.62 -4.11
CA ASP A 96 -5.88 -3.40 -2.91
C ASP A 96 -5.37 -4.83 -3.11
N LYS A 97 -4.52 -5.30 -2.20
CA LYS A 97 -4.01 -6.66 -2.18
C LYS A 97 -4.29 -7.26 -0.81
N PRO A 98 -5.20 -8.24 -0.71
CA PRO A 98 -5.45 -8.91 0.55
C PRO A 98 -4.19 -9.56 1.11
N ASP A 99 -3.99 -9.45 2.42
CA ASP A 99 -2.82 -10.02 3.09
C ASP A 99 -2.71 -11.54 2.90
N ILE A 100 -3.85 -12.23 2.79
CA ILE A 100 -3.89 -13.66 2.47
C ILE A 100 -3.20 -13.99 1.13
N TYR A 101 -3.23 -13.08 0.15
CA TYR A 101 -2.48 -13.28 -1.11
C TYR A 101 -0.97 -13.15 -0.88
N THR A 102 -0.53 -12.28 0.01
CA THR A 102 0.88 -12.20 0.42
C THR A 102 1.29 -13.47 1.18
N THR A 103 0.48 -13.93 2.16
CA THR A 103 0.75 -15.17 2.91
C THR A 103 0.82 -16.40 2.01
N LEU A 104 -0.05 -16.49 1.00
CA LEU A 104 -0.09 -17.60 0.05
C LEU A 104 0.94 -17.49 -1.09
N GLY A 105 1.77 -16.44 -1.12
CA GLY A 105 2.73 -16.23 -2.20
C GLY A 105 2.09 -15.88 -3.55
N ILE A 106 0.86 -15.37 -3.54
CA ILE A 106 0.13 -14.92 -4.73
C ILE A 106 0.61 -13.50 -5.07
N TYR A 107 1.53 -13.45 -6.02
CA TYR A 107 2.07 -12.21 -6.62
C TYR A 107 1.74 -12.15 -8.12
N ARG A 108 2.30 -11.16 -8.82
CA ARG A 108 2.23 -11.10 -10.30
C ARG A 108 2.87 -12.37 -10.88
N ASP A 109 2.30 -12.87 -11.97
CA ASP A 109 2.78 -14.05 -12.70
C ASP A 109 2.85 -15.34 -11.86
N ASN A 110 1.97 -15.46 -10.85
CA ASN A 110 1.82 -16.69 -10.10
C ASN A 110 1.31 -17.86 -11.00
N PRO A 111 1.65 -19.12 -10.66
CA PRO A 111 1.33 -20.29 -11.49
C PRO A 111 -0.18 -20.57 -11.66
N TRP A 112 -1.01 -20.04 -10.75
CA TRP A 112 -2.47 -20.18 -10.82
C TRP A 112 -3.14 -19.13 -11.71
N ARG A 113 -2.36 -18.16 -12.25
CA ARG A 113 -2.85 -17.03 -13.05
C ARG A 113 -3.92 -16.20 -12.34
N LEU A 114 -3.91 -16.20 -11.01
CA LEU A 114 -4.81 -15.39 -10.20
C LEU A 114 -4.39 -13.93 -10.25
N ARG A 115 -5.36 -13.01 -10.30
CA ARG A 115 -5.07 -11.58 -10.18
C ARG A 115 -4.70 -11.28 -8.71
N PRO A 116 -3.50 -10.76 -8.41
CA PRO A 116 -3.07 -10.53 -7.03
C PRO A 116 -3.64 -9.25 -6.41
N THR A 117 -4.68 -8.67 -7.01
CA THR A 117 -5.32 -7.42 -6.58
C THR A 117 -6.83 -7.53 -6.70
N VAL A 118 -7.57 -7.12 -5.68
CA VAL A 118 -9.04 -7.16 -5.67
C VAL A 118 -9.59 -5.87 -6.28
N TYR A 119 -9.20 -4.73 -5.73
CA TYR A 119 -9.58 -3.41 -6.23
C TYR A 119 -8.39 -2.66 -6.85
N SER A 120 -8.71 -1.74 -7.76
CA SER A 120 -7.72 -0.81 -8.31
C SER A 120 -8.38 0.51 -8.69
N SER A 121 -7.76 1.63 -8.31
CA SER A 121 -8.16 2.97 -8.74
C SER A 121 -7.00 3.67 -9.45
N HIS A 122 -7.34 4.59 -10.35
CA HIS A 122 -6.38 5.40 -11.09
C HIS A 122 -6.92 6.82 -11.18
N HIS A 123 -6.15 7.80 -10.73
CA HIS A 123 -6.58 9.19 -10.66
C HIS A 123 -5.40 10.16 -10.72
#